data_AF-A0A6B2LJE1-F1
#
_entry.id   AF-A0A6B2LJE1-F1
#
_cell.length_a   1.000
_cell.length_b   1.000
_cell.length_c   1.000
_cell.angle_alpha   90.00
_cell.angle_beta   90.00
_cell.angle_gamma   90.00
#
_symmetry.space_group_name_H-M   'P 1'
#
loop_
_entity.id
_entity.type
_entity.pdbx_description
1 polymer ?
#
loop_
_entity_poly.entity_id
_entity_poly.type
_entity_poly.pdbx_seq_one_letter_code
_entity_poly.pdbx_strand_id
1 'polypeptide(L)'
;MKEKGNEQLKKGNFSKAVEFYSTAINIDEQNHILWSNRSLAYANQSLWSEALADANKTLFLAPNFAKGYLRKGVALAGLGKYEEAKVVLAKGSHLDPKNQEIKEAEQRVIYQSKLSPETKPTTSPKPAAAPATATKASPAPAAKPATASPPQLGNTCSFCNKQGVKLSLCSICKSVQYCNKDCQRSHWPKHKPNCKKV
;
A
#
# COMPACT_ATOMS: atom_id res chain seq x y z
N MET A 1 -4.22 21.64 -10.26
CA MET A 1 -3.80 21.16 -8.93
C MET A 1 -2.35 20.67 -8.90
N LYS A 2 -1.92 19.80 -9.83
CA LYS A 2 -0.52 19.34 -9.98
C LYS A 2 0.52 20.46 -9.92
N GLU A 3 0.34 21.51 -10.72
CA GLU A 3 1.31 22.62 -10.84
C GLU A 3 1.49 23.39 -9.53
N LYS A 4 0.39 23.66 -8.81
CA LYS A 4 0.43 24.27 -7.47
C LYS A 4 1.19 23.37 -6.48
N GLY A 5 0.98 22.05 -6.55
CA GLY A 5 1.77 21.08 -5.78
C GLY A 5 3.27 21.14 -6.10
N ASN A 6 3.62 21.19 -7.39
CA ASN A 6 5.01 21.31 -7.84
C ASN A 6 5.65 22.62 -7.36
N GLU A 7 4.91 23.73 -7.38
CA GLU A 7 5.37 25.02 -6.89
C GLU A 7 5.65 24.99 -5.38
N GLN A 8 4.73 24.42 -4.59
CA GLN A 8 4.93 24.29 -3.14
C GLN A 8 6.10 23.35 -2.81
N LEU A 9 6.30 22.27 -3.58
CA LEU A 9 7.48 21.42 -3.46
C LEU A 9 8.77 22.21 -3.65
N LYS A 10 8.86 23.02 -4.70
CA LYS A 10 10.05 23.85 -4.98
C LYS A 10 10.30 24.88 -3.88
N LYS A 11 9.24 25.39 -3.26
CA LYS A 11 9.32 26.32 -2.13
C LYS A 11 9.65 25.65 -0.79
N GLY A 12 9.76 24.31 -0.74
CA GLY A 12 9.96 23.56 0.51
C GLY A 12 8.71 23.42 1.37
N ASN A 13 7.54 23.89 0.90
CA ASN A 13 6.26 23.79 1.61
C ASN A 13 5.63 22.41 1.41
N PHE A 14 6.26 21.38 1.97
CA PHE A 14 5.91 19.98 1.68
C PHE A 14 4.48 19.61 2.11
N SER A 15 3.98 20.11 3.24
CA SER A 15 2.61 19.82 3.70
C SER A 15 1.55 20.37 2.73
N LYS A 16 1.71 21.61 2.25
CA LYS A 16 0.82 22.19 1.21
C LYS A 16 0.96 21.45 -0.12
N ALA A 17 2.16 21.00 -0.47
CA ALA A 17 2.35 20.20 -1.68
C ALA A 17 1.56 18.88 -1.59
N VAL A 18 1.60 18.20 -0.44
CA VAL A 18 0.81 16.99 -0.18
C VAL A 18 -0.69 17.25 -0.34
N GLU A 19 -1.22 18.35 0.19
CA GLU A 19 -2.65 18.71 0.04
C GLU A 19 -3.04 18.92 -1.43
N PHE A 20 -2.22 19.66 -2.18
CA PHE A 20 -2.48 19.88 -3.61
C PHE A 20 -2.39 18.60 -4.43
N TYR A 21 -1.41 17.73 -4.16
CA TYR A 21 -1.34 16.44 -4.83
C TYR A 21 -2.48 15.51 -4.44
N SER A 22 -2.90 15.49 -3.17
CA SER A 22 -4.03 14.68 -2.72
C SER A 22 -5.32 15.12 -3.42
N THR A 23 -5.53 16.43 -3.55
CA THR A 23 -6.66 16.97 -4.32
C THR A 23 -6.55 16.59 -5.80
N ALA A 24 -5.35 16.62 -6.39
CA ALA A 24 -5.13 16.21 -7.78
C ALA A 24 -5.39 14.70 -7.98
N ILE A 25 -4.98 13.86 -7.03
CA ILE A 25 -5.18 12.40 -7.05
C ILE A 25 -6.66 12.06 -6.96
N ASN A 26 -7.45 12.80 -6.16
CA ASN A 26 -8.90 12.61 -6.11
C ASN A 26 -9.59 12.93 -7.44
N ILE A 27 -8.95 13.70 -8.33
CA ILE A 27 -9.45 14.01 -9.67
C ILE A 27 -8.96 12.98 -10.69
N ASP A 28 -7.70 12.57 -10.57
CA ASP A 28 -7.04 11.62 -11.49
C ASP A 28 -6.16 10.65 -10.71
N GLU A 29 -6.76 9.56 -10.25
CA GLU A 29 -6.10 8.54 -9.43
C GLU A 29 -5.15 7.64 -10.22
N GLN A 30 -5.26 7.62 -11.56
CA GLN A 30 -4.46 6.78 -12.45
C GLN A 30 -3.14 7.45 -12.85
N ASN A 31 -2.97 8.73 -12.48
CA ASN A 31 -1.76 9.48 -12.76
C ASN A 31 -0.63 9.17 -11.79
N HIS A 32 0.21 8.21 -12.17
CA HIS A 32 1.40 7.80 -11.40
C HIS A 32 2.35 8.96 -11.04
N ILE A 33 2.39 10.04 -11.83
CA ILE A 33 3.24 11.21 -11.53
C ILE A 33 2.78 11.93 -10.27
N LEU A 34 1.47 11.99 -10.01
CA LEU A 34 0.93 12.63 -8.80
C LEU A 34 1.33 11.86 -7.55
N TRP A 35 1.19 10.54 -7.57
CA TRP A 35 1.63 9.65 -6.51
C TRP A 35 3.15 9.75 -6.28
N SER A 36 3.94 9.78 -7.36
CA SER A 36 5.39 9.96 -7.29
C SER A 36 5.80 11.28 -6.62
N ASN A 37 5.11 12.37 -6.97
CA ASN A 37 5.43 13.69 -6.41
C ASN A 37 4.97 13.84 -4.96
N ARG A 38 3.83 13.22 -4.59
CA ARG A 38 3.37 13.19 -3.20
C ARG A 38 4.27 12.32 -2.33
N SER A 39 4.74 11.18 -2.85
CA SER A 39 5.77 10.36 -2.21
C SER A 39 7.04 11.17 -1.90
N LEU A 40 7.52 11.99 -2.85
CA LEU A 40 8.63 12.89 -2.61
C LEU A 40 8.34 13.91 -1.51
N ALA A 41 7.15 14.50 -1.50
CA ALA A 41 6.74 15.45 -0.46
C ALA A 41 6.69 14.81 0.93
N TYR A 42 6.22 13.56 1.04
CA TYR A 42 6.24 12.80 2.29
C TYR A 42 7.66 12.46 2.73
N ALA A 43 8.54 12.03 1.81
CA ALA A 43 9.94 11.76 2.11
C ALA A 43 10.67 12.99 2.65
N ASN A 44 10.42 14.18 2.10
CA ASN A 44 11.01 15.42 2.62
C ASN A 44 10.50 15.81 4.02
N GLN A 45 9.35 15.28 4.44
CA GLN A 45 8.82 15.42 5.80
C GLN A 45 9.26 14.27 6.73
N SER A 46 10.12 13.36 6.26
CA SER A 46 10.49 12.13 6.95
C SER A 46 9.30 11.19 7.25
N LEU A 47 8.20 11.33 6.52
CA LEU A 47 7.02 10.47 6.57
C LEU A 47 7.24 9.27 5.64
N TRP A 48 8.17 8.39 6.03
CA TRP A 48 8.70 7.34 5.15
C TRP A 48 7.68 6.25 4.81
N SER A 49 6.78 5.91 5.72
CA SER A 49 5.75 4.90 5.51
C SER A 49 4.74 5.34 4.44
N GLU A 50 4.30 6.60 4.50
CA GLU A 50 3.41 7.23 3.54
C GLU A 50 4.11 7.40 2.18
N ALA A 51 5.38 7.83 2.20
CA ALA A 51 6.20 7.90 1.00
C ALA A 51 6.32 6.54 0.30
N LEU A 52 6.51 5.46 1.07
CA LEU A 52 6.60 4.10 0.55
C LEU A 52 5.26 3.63 -0.05
N ALA A 53 4.14 3.93 0.60
CA ALA A 53 2.81 3.59 0.10
C ALA A 53 2.55 4.25 -1.27
N ASP A 54 2.82 5.55 -1.39
CA ASP A 54 2.67 6.29 -2.64
C ASP A 54 3.64 5.83 -3.73
N ALA A 55 4.88 5.48 -3.37
CA ALA A 55 5.86 4.94 -4.31
C ALA A 55 5.44 3.56 -4.83
N ASN A 56 4.86 2.70 -3.98
CA ASN A 56 4.29 1.42 -4.41
C ASN A 56 3.10 1.63 -5.35
N LYS A 57 2.22 2.58 -5.06
CA LYS A 57 1.09 2.92 -5.96
C LYS A 57 1.59 3.46 -7.30
N THR A 58 2.64 4.28 -7.30
CA THR A 58 3.32 4.76 -8.51
C THR A 58 3.78 3.60 -9.38
N LEU A 59 4.48 2.61 -8.81
CA LEU A 59 4.99 1.46 -9.55
C LEU A 59 3.91 0.46 -9.95
N PHE A 60 2.80 0.39 -9.21
CA PHE A 60 1.63 -0.37 -9.63
C PHE A 60 1.01 0.21 -10.91
N LEU A 61 0.91 1.53 -11.00
CA LEU A 61 0.36 2.24 -12.16
C LEU A 61 1.35 2.32 -13.34
N ALA A 62 2.65 2.47 -13.05
CA ALA A 62 3.70 2.58 -14.05
C ALA A 62 4.94 1.76 -13.67
N PRO A 63 4.95 0.44 -13.96
CA PRO A 63 6.05 -0.46 -13.57
C PRO A 63 7.41 -0.13 -14.18
N ASN A 64 7.43 0.61 -15.30
CA ASN A 64 8.66 0.99 -16.02
C ASN A 64 9.13 2.42 -15.70
N PHE A 65 8.52 3.09 -14.72
CA PHE A 65 8.87 4.45 -14.35
C PHE A 65 10.07 4.46 -13.39
N ALA A 66 11.28 4.73 -13.91
CA ALA A 66 12.53 4.71 -13.14
C ALA A 66 12.48 5.57 -11.86
N LYS A 67 11.87 6.77 -11.93
CA LYS A 67 11.68 7.64 -10.75
C LYS A 67 10.79 7.01 -9.68
N GLY A 68 9.87 6.11 -10.03
CA GLY A 68 9.07 5.36 -9.05
C GLY A 68 9.95 4.45 -8.18
N TYR A 69 10.95 3.79 -8.78
CA TYR A 69 11.94 2.98 -8.04
C TYR A 69 12.81 3.86 -7.15
N LEU A 70 13.19 5.05 -7.63
CA LEU A 70 13.89 6.03 -6.80
C LEU A 70 13.09 6.41 -5.55
N ARG A 71 11.82 6.79 -5.72
CA ARG A 71 10.96 7.16 -4.59
C ARG A 71 10.81 6.01 -3.60
N LYS A 72 10.62 4.79 -4.09
CA LYS A 72 10.52 3.59 -3.24
C LYS A 72 11.82 3.30 -2.49
N GLY A 73 12.97 3.37 -3.18
CA GLY A 73 14.28 3.14 -2.59
C GLY A 73 14.62 4.14 -1.49
N VAL A 74 14.35 5.44 -1.73
CA VAL A 74 14.55 6.49 -0.72
C VAL A 74 13.65 6.27 0.49
N ALA A 75 12.38 5.92 0.29
CA ALA A 75 11.46 5.65 1.39
C ALA A 75 11.87 4.42 2.23
N LEU A 76 12.33 3.34 1.57
CA LEU A 76 12.86 2.16 2.27
C LEU A 76 14.12 2.49 3.08
N ALA A 77 15.04 3.27 2.51
CA ALA A 77 16.24 3.72 3.21
C ALA A 77 15.90 4.58 4.45
N GLY A 78 14.90 5.46 4.34
CA GLY A 78 14.39 6.25 5.47
C GLY A 78 13.76 5.39 6.58
N LEU A 79 13.23 4.21 6.23
CA LEU A 79 12.75 3.20 7.18
C LEU A 79 13.86 2.29 7.72
N GLY A 80 15.12 2.52 7.35
CA GLY A 80 16.26 1.68 7.75
C GLY A 80 16.34 0.33 7.02
N LYS A 81 15.56 0.14 5.94
CA LYS A 81 15.52 -1.08 5.12
C LYS A 81 16.48 -0.97 3.94
N TYR A 82 17.77 -0.89 4.24
CA TYR A 82 18.83 -0.63 3.28
C TYR A 82 19.02 -1.78 2.28
N GLU A 83 18.87 -3.04 2.70
CA GLU A 83 18.98 -4.17 1.77
C GLU A 83 17.87 -4.17 0.72
N GLU A 84 16.62 -3.94 1.16
CA GLU A 84 15.48 -3.79 0.24
C GLU A 84 15.66 -2.57 -0.68
N ALA A 85 16.16 -1.45 -0.13
CA ALA A 85 16.40 -0.23 -0.89
C ALA A 85 17.44 -0.42 -2.00
N LYS A 86 18.56 -1.12 -1.74
CA LYS A 86 19.59 -1.43 -2.76
C LYS A 86 19.01 -2.17 -3.94
N VAL A 87 18.22 -3.22 -3.69
CA VAL A 87 17.60 -4.04 -4.75
C VAL A 87 16.62 -3.20 -5.58
N VAL A 88 15.82 -2.36 -4.93
CA VAL A 88 14.85 -1.50 -5.62
C VAL A 88 15.53 -0.45 -6.49
N LEU A 89 16.55 0.22 -5.95
CA LEU A 89 17.29 1.25 -6.69
C LEU A 89 18.05 0.66 -7.88
N ALA A 90 18.66 -0.52 -7.72
CA ALA A 90 19.34 -1.22 -8.81
C ALA A 90 18.41 -1.49 -10.01
N LYS A 91 17.14 -1.83 -9.76
CA LYS A 91 16.13 -1.96 -10.81
C LYS A 91 15.84 -0.63 -11.50
N GLY A 92 15.72 0.46 -10.72
CA GLY A 92 15.56 1.81 -11.27
C GLY A 92 16.75 2.24 -12.13
N SER A 93 17.96 1.94 -11.69
CA SER A 93 19.22 2.25 -12.39
C SER A 93 19.34 1.44 -13.69
N HIS A 94 18.86 0.19 -13.71
CA HIS A 94 18.79 -0.59 -14.94
C HIS A 94 17.80 0.00 -15.96
N LEU A 95 16.67 0.56 -15.50
CA LEU A 95 15.67 1.19 -16.37
C LEU A 95 16.13 2.54 -16.92
N ASP A 96 16.85 3.34 -16.12
CA ASP A 96 17.41 4.63 -16.54
C ASP A 96 18.86 4.78 -16.03
N PRO A 97 19.85 4.19 -16.73
CA PRO A 97 21.25 4.21 -16.30
C PRO A 97 21.90 5.59 -16.35
N LYS A 98 21.25 6.59 -16.96
CA LYS A 98 21.72 7.97 -17.03
C LYS A 98 21.18 8.82 -15.88
N ASN A 99 20.28 8.28 -15.07
CA ASN A 99 19.69 8.99 -13.95
C ASN A 99 20.68 9.14 -12.79
N GLN A 100 21.25 10.33 -12.66
CA GLN A 100 22.21 10.60 -11.59
C GLN A 100 21.58 10.55 -10.19
N GLU A 101 20.31 10.97 -10.05
CA GLU A 101 19.57 10.96 -8.78
C GLU A 101 19.47 9.52 -8.23
N ILE A 102 19.29 8.52 -9.10
CA ILE A 102 19.26 7.11 -8.72
C ILE A 102 20.62 6.62 -8.25
N LYS A 103 21.69 6.92 -9.01
CA LYS A 103 23.05 6.51 -8.64
C LYS A 103 23.50 7.10 -7.31
N GLU A 104 23.18 8.37 -7.07
CA GLU A 104 23.48 9.04 -5.81
C GLU A 104 22.70 8.41 -4.64
N ALA A 105 21.43 8.07 -4.86
CA ALA A 105 20.64 7.36 -3.87
C ALA A 105 21.22 5.97 -3.58
N GLU A 106 21.65 5.22 -4.60
CA GLU A 106 22.29 3.91 -4.43
C GLU A 106 23.55 4.01 -3.58
N GLN A 107 24.45 4.93 -3.92
CA GLN A 107 25.69 5.14 -3.19
C GLN A 107 25.42 5.51 -1.73
N ARG A 108 24.43 6.38 -1.49
CA ARG A 108 24.01 6.76 -0.14
C ARG A 108 23.50 5.57 0.65
N VAL A 109 22.64 4.73 0.06
CA VAL A 109 22.10 3.54 0.71
C VAL A 109 23.21 2.53 0.99
N ILE A 110 24.12 2.29 0.04
CA ILE A 110 25.27 1.40 0.25
C ILE A 110 26.12 1.89 1.42
N TYR A 111 26.41 3.19 1.49
CA TYR A 111 27.14 3.77 2.60
C TYR A 111 26.41 3.58 3.94
N GLN A 112 25.12 3.89 4.00
CA GLN A 112 24.30 3.71 5.21
C GLN A 112 24.23 2.24 5.66
N SER A 113 24.10 1.29 4.72
CA SER A 113 24.08 -0.15 5.04
C SER A 113 25.37 -0.65 5.71
N LYS A 114 26.52 0.00 5.43
CA LYS A 114 27.81 -0.33 6.06
C LYS A 114 27.93 0.24 7.46
N LEU A 115 27.35 1.42 7.70
CA LEU A 115 27.35 2.07 9.01
C LEU A 115 26.37 1.43 9.98
N SER A 116 25.29 0.86 9.47
CA SER A 116 24.25 0.20 10.26
C SER A 116 24.00 -1.17 9.66
N PRO A 117 24.87 -2.16 9.94
CA PRO A 117 24.66 -3.52 9.48
C PRO A 117 23.32 -4.00 10.02
N GLU A 118 22.35 -4.19 9.12
CA GLU A 118 21.06 -4.76 9.47
C GLU A 118 21.30 -6.06 10.22
N THR A 119 20.82 -6.16 11.47
CA THR A 119 20.66 -7.46 12.10
C THR A 119 19.68 -8.24 11.24
N LYS A 120 20.04 -9.49 10.89
CA LYS A 120 19.31 -10.35 9.93
C LYS A 120 17.79 -10.21 10.02
N PRO A 121 17.08 -10.30 8.88
CA PRO A 121 15.68 -9.92 8.76
C PRO A 121 14.80 -10.83 9.63
N THR A 122 14.12 -10.24 10.61
CA THR A 122 12.85 -10.76 11.09
C THR A 122 11.91 -10.72 9.88
N THR A 123 11.59 -11.90 9.36
CA THR A 123 10.63 -12.10 8.28
C THR A 123 9.36 -11.29 8.56
N SER A 124 9.23 -10.14 7.90
CA SER A 124 8.04 -9.32 7.99
C SER A 124 7.06 -9.81 6.92
N PRO A 125 5.82 -10.17 7.30
CA PRO A 125 4.85 -10.71 6.37
C PRO A 125 4.40 -9.65 5.35
N LYS A 126 4.16 -10.15 4.13
CA LYS A 126 3.60 -9.50 2.94
C LYS A 126 2.46 -8.49 3.27
N PRO A 127 2.36 -7.34 2.57
CA PRO A 127 1.58 -6.19 3.02
C PRO A 127 0.06 -6.42 2.94
N ALA A 128 -0.63 -6.05 4.01
CA ALA A 128 -2.06 -5.78 4.00
C ALA A 128 -2.33 -4.49 3.22
N ALA A 129 -3.33 -4.58 2.34
CA ALA A 129 -3.79 -3.49 1.48
C ALA A 129 -4.46 -2.36 2.30
N ALA A 130 -4.19 -1.13 1.88
CA ALA A 130 -4.90 0.06 2.32
C ALA A 130 -6.35 0.09 1.78
N PRO A 131 -7.20 0.97 2.34
CA PRO A 131 -8.18 1.66 1.52
C PRO A 131 -8.05 3.19 1.62
N ALA A 132 -8.10 3.84 0.46
CA ALA A 132 -8.59 5.20 0.27
C ALA A 132 -10.15 5.14 0.26
N THR A 133 -10.97 6.16 0.51
CA THR A 133 -10.98 7.57 0.09
C THR A 133 -11.97 8.38 0.95
N ALA A 134 -11.89 9.71 0.83
CA ALA A 134 -12.65 10.76 1.54
C ALA A 134 -14.04 11.08 0.97
N THR A 135 -14.94 11.72 1.76
CA THR A 135 -15.73 12.93 1.37
C THR A 135 -16.47 13.65 2.53
N LYS A 136 -16.37 14.99 2.51
CA LYS A 136 -17.00 16.17 3.21
C LYS A 136 -18.36 16.09 3.96
N ALA A 137 -18.50 16.86 5.07
CA ALA A 137 -19.36 18.08 5.25
C ALA A 137 -19.50 18.55 6.73
N SER A 138 -19.82 19.85 6.93
CA SER A 138 -19.94 20.64 8.19
C SER A 138 -21.15 20.29 9.12
N PRO A 139 -21.37 20.93 10.32
CA PRO A 139 -21.66 20.21 11.57
C PRO A 139 -23.13 20.09 12.07
N ALA A 140 -23.38 18.95 12.73
CA ALA A 140 -24.10 18.68 14.01
C ALA A 140 -25.64 18.90 14.14
N PRO A 141 -26.36 18.25 15.11
CA PRO A 141 -25.91 17.27 16.12
C PRO A 141 -26.79 15.99 16.32
N ALA A 142 -26.21 15.06 17.10
CA ALA A 142 -26.82 14.13 18.05
C ALA A 142 -27.48 12.81 17.56
N ALA A 143 -26.72 11.71 17.66
CA ALA A 143 -27.05 10.55 18.52
C ALA A 143 -25.89 9.52 18.52
N LYS A 144 -25.46 9.07 19.71
CA LYS A 144 -24.45 8.02 19.99
C LYS A 144 -25.09 6.60 19.95
N PRO A 145 -24.36 5.50 20.19
CA PRO A 145 -23.07 5.05 19.64
C PRO A 145 -23.12 3.57 19.17
N ALA A 146 -22.26 3.13 18.22
CA ALA A 146 -21.74 1.76 18.20
C ALA A 146 -20.60 1.58 17.18
N THR A 147 -19.58 0.88 17.64
CA THR A 147 -18.32 0.46 17.03
C THR A 147 -18.47 -0.51 15.85
N ALA A 148 -17.67 -0.35 14.78
CA ALA A 148 -17.23 -1.48 13.95
C ALA A 148 -15.94 -1.14 13.17
N SER A 149 -14.92 -1.96 13.42
CA SER A 149 -13.58 -1.98 12.82
C SER A 149 -13.56 -2.59 11.38
N PRO A 150 -12.44 -2.50 10.64
CA PRO A 150 -12.30 -2.97 9.24
C PRO A 150 -12.48 -4.50 9.07
N PRO A 151 -12.75 -4.99 7.83
CA PRO A 151 -13.02 -6.41 7.57
C PRO A 151 -11.76 -7.26 7.82
N GLN A 152 -11.82 -8.08 8.88
CA GLN A 152 -10.81 -9.09 9.19
C GLN A 152 -11.04 -10.33 8.33
N LEU A 153 -9.95 -10.87 7.79
CA LEU A 153 -9.90 -12.08 6.99
C LEU A 153 -10.46 -13.27 7.79
N GLY A 154 -11.55 -13.86 7.30
CA GLY A 154 -11.86 -15.29 7.46
C GLY A 154 -12.43 -15.75 8.80
N ASN A 155 -13.66 -15.33 9.15
CA ASN A 155 -14.48 -16.09 10.11
C ASN A 155 -15.99 -15.86 9.88
N THR A 156 -16.43 -15.91 8.62
CA THR A 156 -17.83 -15.72 8.23
C THR A 156 -18.34 -16.88 7.39
N CYS A 157 -19.64 -17.17 7.49
CA CYS A 157 -20.27 -18.20 6.65
C CYS A 157 -20.25 -17.78 5.18
N SER A 158 -19.75 -18.64 4.28
CA SER A 158 -19.63 -18.34 2.84
C SER A 158 -20.97 -18.18 2.10
N PHE A 159 -22.11 -18.52 2.74
CA PHE A 159 -23.44 -18.33 2.18
C PHE A 159 -24.16 -17.11 2.75
N CYS A 160 -24.31 -17.05 4.08
CA CYS A 160 -25.12 -16.05 4.77
C CYS A 160 -24.32 -14.92 5.42
N ASN A 161 -22.98 -14.93 5.28
CA ASN A 161 -22.05 -13.95 5.85
C ASN A 161 -22.14 -13.76 7.39
N LYS A 162 -22.81 -14.66 8.11
CA LYS A 162 -22.91 -14.62 9.57
C LYS A 162 -21.54 -14.76 10.22
N GLN A 163 -21.24 -13.91 11.21
CA GLN A 163 -20.00 -13.88 11.99
C GLN A 163 -20.26 -14.35 13.43
N GLY A 164 -19.20 -14.70 14.17
CA GLY A 164 -19.30 -14.99 15.62
C GLY A 164 -20.01 -16.31 15.98
N VAL A 165 -20.22 -17.19 15.00
CA VAL A 165 -20.82 -18.52 15.19
C VAL A 165 -19.79 -19.61 14.90
N LYS A 166 -19.96 -20.80 15.49
CA LYS A 166 -19.10 -21.95 15.20
C LYS A 166 -19.26 -22.33 13.72
N LEU A 167 -18.20 -22.11 12.94
CA LEU A 167 -18.17 -22.46 11.52
C LEU A 167 -17.60 -23.86 11.33
N SER A 168 -18.18 -24.58 10.37
CA SER A 168 -17.72 -25.88 9.90
C SER A 168 -17.10 -25.74 8.52
N LEU A 169 -15.88 -26.25 8.35
CA LEU A 169 -15.19 -26.27 7.06
C LEU A 169 -15.86 -27.27 6.12
N CYS A 170 -15.80 -27.00 4.81
CA CYS A 170 -16.16 -28.02 3.82
C CYS A 170 -15.29 -29.27 4.03
N SER A 171 -15.92 -30.44 4.13
CA SER A 171 -15.26 -31.73 4.34
C SER A 171 -14.36 -32.17 3.18
N ILE A 172 -14.52 -31.59 1.99
CA ILE A 172 -13.75 -31.94 0.79
C ILE A 172 -12.54 -31.02 0.64
N CYS A 173 -12.76 -29.72 0.46
CA CYS A 173 -11.70 -28.78 0.10
C CYS A 173 -11.14 -27.96 1.27
N LYS A 174 -11.79 -27.95 2.44
CA LYS A 174 -11.42 -27.12 3.60
C LYS A 174 -11.19 -25.62 3.29
N SER A 175 -11.64 -25.12 2.12
CA SER A 175 -11.38 -23.74 1.66
C SER A 175 -12.54 -22.77 1.91
N VAL A 176 -13.70 -23.30 2.28
CA VAL A 176 -14.91 -22.53 2.59
C VAL A 176 -15.52 -23.00 3.91
N GLN A 177 -16.27 -22.12 4.57
CA GLN A 177 -16.77 -22.33 5.92
C GLN A 177 -18.28 -22.02 6.01
N TYR A 178 -19.02 -22.80 6.79
CA TYR A 178 -20.48 -22.70 6.91
C TYR A 178 -20.95 -22.76 8.36
N CYS A 179 -21.94 -21.94 8.71
CA CYS A 179 -22.52 -21.92 10.06
C CYS A 179 -23.44 -23.12 10.35
N ASN A 180 -24.00 -23.76 9.32
CA ASN A 180 -24.81 -24.97 9.44
C ASN A 180 -24.83 -25.76 8.12
N LYS A 181 -25.38 -26.98 8.15
CA LYS A 181 -25.51 -27.84 6.96
C LYS A 181 -26.43 -27.25 5.89
N ASP A 182 -27.42 -26.45 6.28
CA ASP A 182 -28.36 -25.83 5.33
C ASP A 182 -27.67 -24.78 4.47
N CYS A 183 -26.84 -23.91 5.07
CA CYS A 183 -26.01 -22.96 4.34
C CYS A 183 -25.04 -23.66 3.38
N GLN A 184 -24.47 -24.79 3.79
CA GLN A 184 -23.62 -25.59 2.91
C GLN A 184 -24.41 -26.13 1.71
N ARG A 185 -25.61 -26.69 1.92
CA ARG A 185 -26.46 -27.22 0.84
C ARG A 185 -26.90 -26.13 -0.13
N SER A 186 -27.30 -24.96 0.38
CA SER A 186 -27.72 -23.82 -0.46
C SER A 186 -26.59 -23.22 -1.29
N HIS A 187 -25.36 -23.21 -0.75
CA HIS A 187 -24.19 -22.74 -1.50
C HIS A 187 -23.59 -23.82 -2.42
N TRP A 188 -23.91 -25.10 -2.19
CA TRP A 188 -23.30 -26.23 -2.89
C TRP A 188 -23.30 -26.13 -4.42
N PRO A 189 -24.39 -25.71 -5.11
CA PRO A 189 -24.39 -25.62 -6.57
C PRO A 189 -23.33 -24.65 -7.12
N LYS A 190 -23.02 -23.56 -6.40
CA LYS A 190 -22.00 -22.58 -6.79
C LYS A 190 -20.59 -23.01 -6.36
N HIS A 191 -20.49 -23.72 -5.25
CA HIS A 191 -19.21 -24.17 -4.71
C HIS A 191 -18.67 -25.43 -5.41
N LYS A 192 -19.55 -26.38 -5.76
CA LYS A 192 -19.21 -27.71 -6.29
C LYS A 192 -18.21 -27.67 -7.46
N PRO A 193 -18.32 -26.79 -8.48
CA PRO A 193 -17.37 -26.74 -9.60
C PRO A 193 -15.94 -26.40 -9.18
N ASN A 194 -15.78 -25.68 -8.06
CA ASN A 194 -14.50 -25.18 -7.56
C ASN A 194 -13.99 -25.96 -6.33
N CYS A 195 -14.71 -26.99 -5.89
CA CYS A 195 -14.38 -27.77 -4.70
C CYS A 195 -13.36 -28.86 -5.05
N LYS A 196 -12.07 -28.62 -4.76
CA LYS A 196 -10.98 -29.59 -4.96
C LYS A 196 -10.51 -30.15 -3.63
N LYS A 197 -10.35 -31.48 -3.56
CA LYS A 197 -9.84 -32.16 -2.36
C LYS A 197 -8.39 -31.70 -2.10
N VAL A 198 -8.12 -31.29 -0.87
CA VAL A 198 -6.78 -30.92 -0.38
C VAL A 198 -6.03 -32.18 0.01
#